data_AF-A0A7X9EZ23-F1
#
_entry.id   AF-A0A7X9EZ23-F1
#
_cell.length_a   1.000
_cell.length_b   1.000
_cell.length_c   1.000
_cell.angle_alpha   90.00
_cell.angle_beta   90.00
_cell.angle_gamma   90.00
#
_symmetry.space_group_name_H-M   'P 1'
#
loop_
_entity.id
_entity.type
_entity.pdbx_description
1 polymer ?
#
loop_
_entity_poly.entity_id
_entity_poly.type
_entity_poly.pdbx_seq_one_letter_code
_entity_poly.pdbx_strand_id
1 'polypeptide(L)'
;MTKRDKFIIFCSIAITLCLIVGIVCISGISGSNSKFLSYRVPIILISLLAVLAVYFSRIRKDKYEKMLNSEYYQKYETIRDIVMNSQLSNNSKKEIKEDILDILISAQKAEKSVDNVVNSPVEFAENIIRSYLRPERIAVLTLLDGIMFSAIFTLLASCVLWLENVRENFFSTSIDIDVLVVIFFVAFIVIPVSKAFKPNQSIGAYTLIIIIAFILLPGIITKVFSGNEFIEQLYNGRVNMIPNIIIFIIYLIVVPTCIFLKAYIRKLLR
;
A
#
# COMPACT_ATOMS: atom_id res chain seq x y z
N MET A 1 -17.17 3.07 15.92
CA MET A 1 -16.08 3.89 15.36
C MET A 1 -15.01 3.96 16.42
N THR A 2 -13.96 3.16 16.26
CA THR A 2 -12.90 3.03 17.27
C THR A 2 -11.96 4.24 17.27
N LYS A 3 -11.12 4.38 18.30
CA LYS A 3 -10.05 5.40 18.32
C LYS A 3 -9.13 5.28 17.09
N ARG A 4 -8.94 4.07 16.58
CA ARG A 4 -8.12 3.78 15.40
C ARG A 4 -8.78 4.23 14.09
N ASP A 5 -10.08 4.00 13.92
CA ASP A 5 -10.83 4.52 12.75
C ASP A 5 -10.74 6.04 12.67
N LYS A 6 -10.91 6.72 13.82
CA LYS A 6 -10.80 8.18 13.90
C LYS A 6 -9.40 8.66 13.50
N PHE A 7 -8.36 7.96 13.95
CA PHE A 7 -6.98 8.27 13.60
C PHE A 7 -6.69 8.09 12.09
N ILE A 8 -7.17 6.99 11.49
CA ILE A 8 -6.98 6.73 10.05
C ILE A 8 -7.70 7.78 9.21
N ILE A 9 -8.93 8.15 9.58
CA ILE A 9 -9.68 9.21 8.88
C ILE A 9 -8.95 10.54 9.02
N PHE A 10 -8.47 10.87 10.22
CA PHE A 10 -7.68 12.07 10.46
C PHE A 10 -6.40 12.10 9.61
N CYS A 11 -5.66 10.99 9.53
CA CYS A 11 -4.49 10.88 8.67
C CYS A 11 -4.85 11.06 7.18
N SER A 12 -5.94 10.47 6.70
CA SER A 12 -6.36 10.67 5.30
C SER A 12 -6.70 12.13 5.02
N ILE A 13 -7.41 12.80 5.94
CA ILE A 13 -7.75 14.22 5.84
C ILE A 13 -6.47 15.07 5.85
N ALA A 14 -5.53 14.78 6.74
CA ALA A 14 -4.26 15.50 6.85
C ALA A 14 -3.40 15.35 5.58
N ILE A 15 -3.34 14.15 5.00
CA ILE A 15 -2.64 13.90 3.74
C ILE A 15 -3.31 14.67 2.60
N THR A 16 -4.64 14.63 2.50
CA THR A 16 -5.39 15.38 1.50
C THR A 16 -5.17 16.89 1.64
N LEU A 17 -5.14 17.41 2.87
CA LEU A 17 -4.84 18.82 3.14
C LEU A 17 -3.41 19.19 2.74
N CYS A 18 -2.42 18.34 3.06
CA CYS A 18 -1.04 18.54 2.62
C CYS A 18 -0.91 18.52 1.09
N LEU A 19 -1.62 17.63 0.39
CA LEU A 19 -1.64 17.60 -1.07
C LEU A 19 -2.24 18.89 -1.66
N ILE A 20 -3.36 19.35 -1.11
CA ILE A 20 -3.99 20.61 -1.53
C ILE A 20 -3.05 21.80 -1.31
N VAL A 21 -2.45 21.90 -0.12
CA VAL A 21 -1.51 22.97 0.22
C VAL A 21 -0.26 22.91 -0.67
N GLY A 22 0.31 21.72 -0.88
CA GLY A 22 1.46 21.53 -1.77
C GLY A 22 1.17 21.99 -3.19
N ILE A 23 0.01 21.63 -3.74
CA ILE A 23 -0.42 22.06 -5.08
C ILE A 23 -0.59 23.60 -5.13
N VAL A 24 -1.16 24.21 -4.08
CA VAL A 24 -1.34 25.67 -4.00
C VAL A 24 0.00 26.40 -3.86
N CYS A 25 0.94 25.90 -3.06
CA CYS A 25 2.27 26.49 -2.87
C CYS A 25 3.11 26.42 -4.15
N ILE A 26 3.15 25.27 -4.84
CA ILE A 26 3.84 25.12 -6.13
C ILE A 26 3.23 26.06 -7.19
N SER A 27 1.91 26.23 -7.12
CA SER A 27 1.16 27.15 -8.00
C SER A 27 1.39 28.63 -7.72
N GLY A 28 1.81 29.00 -6.50
CA GLY A 28 2.15 30.39 -6.15
C GLY A 28 3.55 30.79 -6.57
N ILE A 29 4.46 29.81 -6.70
CA ILE A 29 5.86 30.02 -7.12
C ILE A 29 5.98 30.00 -8.66
N SER A 30 5.20 29.17 -9.34
CA SER A 30 5.18 29.07 -10.81
C SER A 30 4.13 30.02 -11.40
N GLY A 31 4.58 31.22 -11.78
CA GLY A 31 3.71 32.32 -12.21
C GLY A 31 2.61 31.96 -13.22
N SER A 32 1.43 32.56 -13.00
CA SER A 32 0.21 32.65 -13.83
C SER A 32 0.26 32.09 -15.26
N ASN A 33 0.40 30.77 -15.42
CA ASN A 33 0.12 30.09 -16.68
C ASN A 33 -1.25 29.40 -16.59
N SER A 34 -2.22 29.91 -17.36
CA SER A 34 -3.62 29.48 -17.37
C SER A 34 -3.84 27.99 -17.69
N LYS A 35 -2.86 27.33 -18.34
CA LYS A 35 -2.89 25.89 -18.61
C LYS A 35 -2.72 25.02 -17.35
N PHE A 36 -2.08 25.52 -16.30
CA PHE A 36 -1.97 24.81 -15.02
C PHE A 36 -3.25 24.86 -14.19
N LEU A 37 -4.17 25.80 -14.47
CA LEU A 37 -5.44 25.89 -13.74
C LEU A 37 -6.37 24.71 -14.03
N SER A 38 -6.33 24.18 -15.26
CA SER A 38 -7.24 23.11 -15.71
C SER A 38 -7.01 21.77 -14.99
N TYR A 39 -5.77 21.47 -14.61
CA TYR A 39 -5.43 20.22 -13.90
C TYR A 39 -5.66 20.28 -12.37
N ARG A 40 -5.87 21.46 -11.78
CA ARG A 40 -6.05 21.62 -10.32
C ARG A 40 -7.40 21.08 -9.83
N VAL A 41 -8.46 21.43 -10.55
CA VAL A 41 -9.83 21.03 -10.21
C VAL A 41 -9.99 19.51 -10.14
N PRO A 42 -9.57 18.71 -11.14
CA PRO A 42 -9.73 17.26 -11.07
C PRO A 42 -8.90 16.60 -9.96
N ILE A 43 -7.68 17.10 -9.66
CA ILE A 43 -6.84 16.53 -8.60
C ILE A 43 -7.45 16.77 -7.21
N ILE A 44 -7.98 17.98 -6.96
CA ILE A 44 -8.69 18.29 -5.72
C ILE A 44 -9.94 17.42 -5.58
N LEU A 45 -10.69 17.25 -6.68
CA LEU A 45 -11.92 16.45 -6.70
C LEU A 45 -11.64 14.96 -6.43
N ILE A 46 -10.60 14.40 -7.06
CA ILE A 46 -10.13 13.02 -6.81
C ILE A 46 -9.68 12.84 -5.36
N SER A 47 -8.97 13.83 -4.80
CA SER A 47 -8.50 13.77 -3.42
C SER A 47 -9.65 13.81 -2.41
N LEU A 48 -10.69 14.60 -2.65
CA LEU A 48 -11.92 14.62 -1.85
C LEU A 48 -12.70 13.31 -1.97
N LEU A 49 -12.83 12.76 -3.19
CA LEU A 49 -13.49 11.47 -3.44
C LEU A 49 -12.79 10.32 -2.71
N ALA A 50 -11.46 10.32 -2.65
CA ALA A 50 -10.70 9.31 -1.91
C ALA A 50 -11.01 9.33 -0.40
N VAL A 51 -11.13 10.52 0.21
CA VAL A 51 -11.52 10.66 1.63
C VAL A 51 -12.95 10.16 1.85
N LEU A 52 -13.88 10.51 0.97
CA LEU A 52 -15.26 10.03 1.03
C LEU A 52 -15.34 8.50 0.91
N ALA A 53 -14.58 7.91 0.00
CA ALA A 53 -14.52 6.45 -0.17
C ALA A 53 -14.02 5.76 1.10
N VAL A 54 -12.96 6.27 1.73
CA VAL A 54 -12.44 5.75 3.01
C VAL A 54 -13.48 5.88 4.13
N TYR A 55 -14.17 7.03 4.21
CA TYR A 55 -15.20 7.30 5.20
C TYR A 55 -16.39 6.32 5.06
N PHE A 56 -16.95 6.18 3.86
CA PHE A 56 -18.08 5.27 3.60
C PHE A 56 -17.71 3.80 3.79
N SER A 57 -16.51 3.39 3.37
CA SER A 57 -16.04 2.01 3.52
C SER A 57 -15.85 1.60 4.98
N ARG A 58 -15.57 2.53 5.89
CA ARG A 58 -15.34 2.23 7.32
C ARG A 58 -16.62 2.31 8.18
N ILE A 59 -17.58 3.13 7.80
CA ILE A 59 -18.78 3.39 8.63
C ILE A 59 -19.91 2.40 8.39
N ARG A 60 -19.99 1.79 7.20
CA ARG A 60 -21.11 0.93 6.85
C ARG A 60 -21.02 -0.42 7.57
N LYS A 61 -21.72 -0.53 8.69
CA LYS A 61 -21.87 -1.79 9.44
C LYS A 61 -22.83 -2.73 8.73
N ASP A 62 -22.44 -3.99 8.58
CA ASP A 62 -23.32 -5.04 8.06
C ASP A 62 -24.42 -5.42 9.06
N LYS A 63 -25.50 -6.04 8.55
CA LYS A 63 -26.65 -6.47 9.38
C LYS A 63 -26.23 -7.39 10.54
N TYR A 64 -25.27 -8.28 10.30
CA TYR A 64 -24.72 -9.21 11.29
C TYR A 64 -23.75 -8.55 12.27
N GLU A 65 -23.01 -7.52 11.84
CA GLU A 65 -22.14 -6.74 12.74
C GLU A 65 -22.95 -5.96 13.79
N LYS A 66 -24.22 -5.66 13.51
CA LYS A 66 -25.14 -5.03 14.47
C LYS A 66 -25.66 -5.98 15.54
N MET A 67 -25.52 -7.30 15.36
CA MET A 67 -26.00 -8.31 16.31
C MET A 67 -24.99 -8.59 17.45
N LEU A 68 -23.75 -8.15 17.29
CA LEU A 68 -22.72 -8.28 18.30
C LEU A 68 -22.84 -7.16 19.35
N ASN A 69 -22.66 -7.53 20.61
CA ASN A 69 -22.51 -6.57 21.69
C ASN A 69 -21.17 -5.81 21.57
N SER A 70 -20.97 -4.77 22.39
CA SER A 70 -19.78 -3.91 22.31
C SER A 70 -18.45 -4.67 22.46
N GLU A 71 -18.41 -5.66 23.34
CA GLU A 71 -17.19 -6.40 23.69
C GLU A 71 -16.78 -7.36 22.57
N TYR A 72 -17.74 -8.13 22.05
CA TYR A 72 -17.57 -9.00 20.89
C TYR A 72 -17.23 -8.20 19.62
N TYR A 73 -17.87 -7.05 19.44
CA TYR A 73 -17.63 -6.20 18.28
C TYR A 73 -16.20 -5.63 18.25
N GLN A 74 -15.60 -5.28 19.41
CA GLN A 74 -14.22 -4.79 19.46
C GLN A 74 -13.20 -5.85 19.04
N LYS A 75 -13.38 -7.09 19.52
CA LYS A 75 -12.52 -8.22 19.14
C LYS A 75 -12.70 -8.56 17.66
N TYR A 76 -13.95 -8.61 17.18
CA TYR A 76 -14.28 -8.79 15.77
C TYR A 76 -13.65 -7.72 14.87
N GLU A 77 -13.74 -6.43 15.22
CA GLU A 77 -13.18 -5.35 14.41
C GLU A 77 -11.67 -5.52 14.23
N THR A 78 -10.98 -5.95 15.29
CA THR A 78 -9.55 -6.27 15.22
C THR A 78 -9.29 -7.43 14.25
N ILE A 79 -10.02 -8.54 14.37
CA ILE A 79 -9.86 -9.70 13.48
C ILE A 79 -10.18 -9.31 12.02
N ARG A 80 -11.29 -8.63 11.79
CA ARG A 80 -11.75 -8.17 10.48
C ARG A 80 -10.69 -7.31 9.81
N ASP A 81 -10.10 -6.36 10.53
CA ASP A 81 -9.06 -5.51 9.96
C ASP A 81 -7.81 -6.32 9.57
N ILE A 82 -7.45 -7.36 10.33
CA ILE A 82 -6.33 -8.25 9.98
C ILE A 82 -6.66 -9.07 8.71
N VAL A 83 -7.84 -9.68 8.67
CA VAL A 83 -8.31 -10.47 7.52
C VAL A 83 -8.43 -9.61 6.27
N MET A 84 -8.99 -8.40 6.37
CA MET A 84 -9.16 -7.50 5.24
C MET A 84 -7.82 -7.01 4.67
N ASN A 85 -6.79 -6.88 5.51
CA ASN A 85 -5.44 -6.50 5.09
C ASN A 85 -4.59 -7.71 4.63
N SER A 86 -5.08 -8.94 4.79
CA SER A 86 -4.35 -10.15 4.39
C SER A 86 -4.23 -10.30 2.87
N GLN A 87 -3.36 -11.22 2.43
CA GLN A 87 -3.15 -11.54 1.02
C GLN A 87 -4.26 -12.40 0.38
N LEU A 88 -5.28 -12.77 1.16
CA LEU A 88 -6.40 -13.60 0.72
C LEU A 88 -7.21 -12.98 -0.42
N SER A 89 -7.92 -13.84 -1.16
CA SER A 89 -8.88 -13.39 -2.18
C SER A 89 -10.06 -12.65 -1.52
N ASN A 90 -10.73 -11.75 -2.25
CA ASN A 90 -11.90 -11.05 -1.72
C ASN A 90 -13.03 -12.02 -1.33
N ASN A 91 -13.15 -13.15 -2.04
CA ASN A 91 -14.11 -14.19 -1.72
C ASN A 91 -13.76 -14.88 -0.40
N SER A 92 -12.50 -15.29 -0.22
CA SER A 92 -12.03 -15.92 1.03
C SER A 92 -12.11 -14.94 2.20
N LYS A 93 -11.83 -13.65 1.99
CA LYS A 93 -12.01 -12.61 3.01
C LYS A 93 -13.47 -12.47 3.42
N LYS A 94 -14.39 -12.53 2.46
CA LYS A 94 -15.84 -12.47 2.71
C LYS A 94 -16.32 -13.71 3.48
N GLU A 95 -15.90 -14.89 3.06
CA GLU A 95 -16.20 -16.18 3.70
C GLU A 95 -15.69 -16.20 5.15
N ILE A 96 -14.41 -15.90 5.36
CA ILE A 96 -13.83 -15.80 6.71
C ILE A 96 -14.56 -14.77 7.57
N LYS A 97 -14.93 -13.61 6.99
CA LYS A 97 -15.70 -12.58 7.71
C LYS A 97 -17.06 -13.12 8.17
N GLU A 98 -17.77 -13.85 7.30
CA GLU A 98 -19.05 -14.48 7.62
C GLU A 98 -18.88 -15.58 8.69
N ASP A 99 -17.87 -16.45 8.54
CA ASP A 99 -17.57 -17.52 9.51
C ASP A 99 -17.21 -16.97 10.90
N ILE A 100 -16.37 -15.93 10.97
CA ILE A 100 -16.02 -15.29 12.25
C ILE A 100 -17.26 -14.67 12.89
N LEU A 101 -18.09 -13.99 12.10
CA LEU A 101 -19.34 -13.41 12.62
C LEU A 101 -20.25 -14.50 13.19
N ASP A 102 -20.40 -15.63 12.49
CA ASP A 102 -21.22 -16.75 12.93
C ASP A 102 -20.68 -17.40 14.22
N ILE A 103 -19.36 -17.58 14.33
CA ILE A 103 -18.71 -18.08 15.56
C ILE A 103 -18.99 -17.14 16.74
N LEU A 104 -18.80 -15.84 16.55
CA LEU A 104 -18.97 -14.84 17.60
C LEU A 104 -20.43 -14.67 18.02
N ILE A 105 -21.36 -14.66 17.06
CA ILE A 105 -22.80 -14.60 17.35
C ILE A 105 -23.24 -15.86 18.09
N SER A 106 -22.76 -17.03 17.69
CA SER A 106 -23.09 -18.31 18.34
C SER A 106 -22.55 -18.37 19.77
N ALA A 107 -21.32 -17.91 19.99
CA ALA A 107 -20.74 -17.84 21.31
C ALA A 107 -21.45 -16.83 22.24
N GLN A 108 -21.86 -15.68 21.69
CA GLN A 108 -22.66 -14.69 22.41
C GLN A 108 -24.03 -15.26 22.82
N LYS A 109 -24.71 -15.98 21.91
CA LYS A 109 -25.98 -16.67 22.22
C LYS A 109 -25.83 -17.77 23.26
N ALA A 110 -24.66 -18.39 23.34
CA ALA A 110 -24.31 -19.39 24.35
C ALA A 110 -23.78 -18.77 25.66
N GLU A 111 -23.88 -17.45 25.83
CA GLU A 111 -23.43 -16.70 27.02
C GLU A 111 -21.96 -16.96 27.40
N LYS A 112 -21.12 -17.33 26.43
CA LYS A 112 -19.69 -17.49 26.67
C LYS A 112 -19.04 -16.10 26.79
N SER A 113 -18.00 -15.99 27.61
CA SER A 113 -17.15 -14.80 27.60
C SER A 113 -16.41 -14.71 26.25
N VAL A 114 -16.27 -13.50 25.71
CA VAL A 114 -15.54 -13.29 24.45
C VAL A 114 -14.09 -13.73 24.56
N ASP A 115 -13.48 -13.59 25.74
CA ASP A 115 -12.08 -13.97 25.96
C ASP A 115 -11.91 -15.49 25.89
N ASN A 116 -12.91 -16.27 26.30
CA ASN A 116 -12.89 -17.73 26.16
C ASN A 116 -12.98 -18.21 24.71
N VAL A 117 -13.48 -17.37 23.80
CA VAL A 117 -13.68 -17.68 22.38
C VAL A 117 -12.51 -17.13 21.56
N VAL A 118 -12.07 -15.92 21.89
CA VAL A 118 -10.99 -15.18 21.24
C VAL A 118 -10.09 -14.58 22.32
N ASN A 119 -9.18 -15.42 22.83
CA ASN A 119 -8.14 -15.01 23.80
C ASN A 119 -7.31 -13.86 23.22
N SER A 120 -6.69 -14.08 22.06
CA SER A 120 -5.94 -13.06 21.30
C SER A 120 -6.56 -12.90 19.91
N PRO A 121 -7.18 -11.75 19.59
CA PRO A 121 -7.72 -11.45 18.26
C PRO A 121 -6.68 -11.57 17.15
N VAL A 122 -5.41 -11.26 17.46
CA VAL A 122 -4.32 -11.29 16.49
C VAL A 122 -3.97 -12.74 16.15
N GLU A 123 -3.73 -13.57 17.16
CA GLU A 123 -3.39 -14.98 16.94
C GLU A 123 -4.54 -15.75 16.32
N PHE A 124 -5.78 -15.46 16.73
CA PHE A 124 -6.97 -16.04 16.14
C PHE A 124 -7.07 -15.71 14.65
N ALA A 125 -6.88 -14.45 14.26
CA ALA A 125 -6.88 -14.03 12.87
C ALA A 125 -5.76 -14.70 12.06
N GLU A 126 -4.54 -14.76 12.61
CA GLU A 126 -3.39 -15.39 11.96
C GLU A 126 -3.60 -16.89 11.73
N ASN A 127 -4.17 -17.60 12.72
CA ASN A 127 -4.46 -19.03 12.59
C ASN A 127 -5.52 -19.29 11.51
N ILE A 128 -6.57 -18.48 11.46
CA ILE A 128 -7.57 -18.58 10.37
C ILE A 128 -6.91 -18.29 9.02
N ILE A 129 -6.14 -17.21 8.91
CA ILE A 129 -5.46 -16.87 7.64
C ILE A 129 -4.50 -17.97 7.19
N ARG A 130 -3.75 -18.58 8.12
CA ARG A 130 -2.84 -19.72 7.82
C ARG A 130 -3.60 -20.95 7.38
N SER A 131 -4.77 -21.24 7.97
CA SER A 131 -5.60 -22.37 7.52
C SER A 131 -6.10 -22.20 6.07
N TYR A 132 -6.21 -20.96 5.59
CA TYR A 132 -6.59 -20.65 4.21
C TYR A 132 -5.40 -20.47 3.24
N LEU A 133 -4.14 -20.40 3.70
CA LEU A 133 -2.97 -20.13 2.85
C LEU A 133 -1.88 -21.20 2.97
N ARG A 134 -1.51 -21.85 1.85
CA ARG A 134 -0.27 -22.65 1.78
C ARG A 134 0.97 -21.74 1.73
N PRO A 135 2.04 -22.02 2.52
CA PRO A 135 3.20 -21.14 2.67
C PRO A 135 3.95 -20.87 1.35
N GLU A 136 4.08 -21.85 0.47
CA GLU A 136 4.75 -21.71 -0.84
C GLU A 136 4.04 -20.70 -1.75
N ARG A 137 2.72 -20.56 -1.64
CA ARG A 137 1.93 -19.64 -2.47
C ARG A 137 1.99 -18.21 -1.95
N ILE A 138 2.28 -18.00 -0.67
CA ILE A 138 2.50 -16.66 -0.08
C ILE A 138 3.73 -16.01 -0.71
N ALA A 139 4.82 -16.77 -0.93
CA ALA A 139 6.02 -16.27 -1.57
C ALA A 139 5.74 -15.77 -3.01
N VAL A 140 5.01 -16.55 -3.81
CA VAL A 140 4.65 -16.17 -5.20
C VAL A 140 3.76 -14.93 -5.23
N LEU A 141 2.73 -14.87 -4.37
CA LEU A 141 1.85 -13.69 -4.29
C LEU A 141 2.59 -12.43 -3.83
N THR A 142 3.60 -12.59 -2.98
CA THR A 142 4.44 -11.49 -2.48
C THR A 142 5.43 -11.01 -3.54
N LEU A 143 5.97 -11.93 -4.35
CA LEU A 143 6.82 -11.58 -5.49
C LEU A 143 6.02 -10.80 -6.55
N LEU A 144 4.79 -11.22 -6.84
CA LEU A 144 3.90 -10.48 -7.75
C LEU A 144 3.57 -9.08 -7.23
N ASP A 145 3.42 -8.92 -5.90
CA ASP A 145 3.29 -7.59 -5.29
C ASP A 145 4.55 -6.74 -5.54
N GLY A 146 5.74 -7.30 -5.33
CA GLY A 146 7.00 -6.59 -5.58
C GLY A 146 7.12 -6.10 -7.03
N ILE A 147 6.78 -6.95 -8.00
CA ILE A 147 6.75 -6.57 -9.43
C ILE A 147 5.76 -5.44 -9.68
N MET A 148 4.55 -5.53 -9.13
CA MET A 148 3.53 -4.48 -9.29
C MET A 148 3.99 -3.15 -8.69
N PHE A 149 4.51 -3.15 -7.47
CA PHE A 149 4.97 -1.93 -6.80
C PHE A 149 6.20 -1.33 -7.49
N SER A 150 7.13 -2.16 -7.96
CA SER A 150 8.27 -1.70 -8.75
C SER A 150 7.82 -1.01 -10.04
N ALA A 151 6.87 -1.59 -10.77
CA ALA A 151 6.31 -0.99 -11.98
C ALA A 151 5.61 0.35 -11.69
N ILE A 152 4.77 0.39 -10.64
CA ILE A 152 4.06 1.61 -10.22
C ILE A 152 5.03 2.70 -9.79
N PHE A 153 6.01 2.39 -8.94
CA PHE A 153 6.98 3.37 -8.47
C PHE A 153 7.88 3.88 -9.59
N THR A 154 8.26 3.04 -10.54
CA THR A 154 9.03 3.46 -11.72
C THR A 154 8.23 4.44 -12.58
N LEU A 155 6.95 4.15 -12.85
CA LEU A 155 6.06 5.06 -13.57
C LEU A 155 5.86 6.37 -12.83
N LEU A 156 5.65 6.32 -11.51
CA LEU A 156 5.41 7.49 -10.67
C LEU A 156 6.66 8.36 -10.57
N ALA A 157 7.84 7.78 -10.36
CA ALA A 157 9.11 8.49 -10.36
C ALA A 157 9.38 9.16 -11.71
N SER A 158 9.17 8.44 -12.82
CA SER A 158 9.30 9.00 -14.17
C SER A 158 8.33 10.17 -14.40
N CYS A 159 7.09 10.07 -13.90
CA CYS A 159 6.10 11.13 -13.99
C CYS A 159 6.47 12.36 -13.15
N VAL A 160 6.97 12.16 -11.92
CA VAL A 160 7.42 13.26 -11.05
C VAL A 160 8.61 13.99 -11.67
N LEU A 161 9.62 13.27 -12.17
CA LEU A 161 10.79 13.87 -12.82
C LEU A 161 10.42 14.60 -14.11
N TRP A 162 9.47 14.06 -14.89
CA TRP A 162 8.93 14.76 -16.05
C TRP A 162 8.15 16.02 -15.66
N LEU A 163 7.39 16.00 -14.57
CA LEU A 163 6.69 17.18 -14.04
C LEU A 163 7.64 18.26 -13.56
N GLU A 164 8.83 17.90 -13.08
CA GLU A 164 9.89 18.84 -12.73
C GLU A 164 10.46 19.53 -13.98
N ASN A 165 10.58 18.78 -15.09
CA ASN A 165 11.12 19.27 -16.36
C ASN A 165 10.12 19.13 -17.52
N VAL A 166 8.95 19.78 -17.42
CA VAL A 166 7.83 19.68 -18.39
C VAL A 166 8.21 20.02 -19.84
N ARG A 167 9.35 20.69 -20.06
CA ARG A 167 9.87 21.03 -21.39
C ARG A 167 10.57 19.86 -22.10
N GLU A 168 10.95 18.83 -21.36
CA GLU A 168 11.59 17.64 -21.92
C GLU A 168 10.56 16.58 -22.31
N ASN A 169 10.94 15.73 -23.27
CA ASN A 169 10.11 14.58 -23.63
C ASN A 169 10.08 13.59 -22.46
N PHE A 170 8.90 13.06 -22.15
CA PHE A 170 8.74 12.04 -21.09
C PHE A 170 9.70 10.85 -21.24
N PHE A 171 10.02 10.47 -22.49
CA PHE A 171 10.90 9.34 -22.80
C PHE A 171 12.40 9.66 -22.72
N SER A 172 12.76 10.95 -22.61
CA SER A 172 14.16 11.37 -22.37
C SER A 172 14.45 11.57 -20.88
N THR A 173 13.46 11.45 -20.01
CA THR A 173 13.63 11.59 -18.56
C THR A 173 14.48 10.44 -18.02
N SER A 174 15.64 10.80 -17.47
CA SER A 174 16.58 9.87 -16.86
C SER A 174 16.37 9.79 -15.35
N ILE A 175 16.48 8.58 -14.79
CA ILE A 175 16.46 8.34 -13.35
C ILE A 175 17.88 8.00 -12.91
N ASP A 176 18.33 8.62 -11.82
CA ASP A 176 19.60 8.28 -11.19
C ASP A 176 19.53 6.85 -10.59
N ILE A 177 20.63 6.10 -10.66
CA ILE A 177 20.64 4.67 -10.30
C ILE A 177 20.39 4.45 -8.80
N ASP A 178 20.74 5.41 -7.95
CA ASP A 178 20.43 5.40 -6.52
C ASP A 178 18.91 5.38 -6.24
N VAL A 179 18.14 6.22 -6.94
CA VAL A 179 16.67 6.25 -6.86
C VAL A 179 16.08 4.92 -7.34
N LEU A 180 16.66 4.34 -8.40
CA LEU A 180 16.26 3.03 -8.90
C LEU A 180 16.49 1.92 -7.87
N VAL A 181 17.66 1.88 -7.23
CA VAL A 181 17.95 0.91 -6.16
C VAL A 181 16.96 1.05 -5.01
N VAL A 182 16.63 2.28 -4.63
CA VAL A 182 15.63 2.56 -3.60
C VAL A 182 14.25 2.04 -4.02
N ILE A 183 13.82 2.25 -5.27
CA ILE A 183 12.55 1.73 -5.77
C ILE A 183 12.49 0.20 -5.62
N PHE A 184 13.53 -0.52 -6.03
CA PHE A 184 13.56 -1.98 -5.90
C PHE A 184 13.61 -2.43 -4.45
N PHE A 185 14.40 -1.77 -3.61
CA PHE A 185 14.47 -2.06 -2.19
C PHE A 185 13.10 -1.88 -1.51
N VAL A 186 12.41 -0.77 -1.79
CA VAL A 186 11.08 -0.53 -1.24
C VAL A 186 10.08 -1.55 -1.75
N ALA A 187 10.08 -1.83 -3.06
CA ALA A 187 9.11 -2.73 -3.68
C ALA A 187 9.26 -4.19 -3.23
N PHE A 188 10.49 -4.70 -3.12
CA PHE A 188 10.77 -6.13 -2.87
C PHE A 188 11.17 -6.46 -1.42
N ILE A 189 11.58 -5.47 -0.64
CA ILE A 189 11.98 -5.71 0.76
C ILE A 189 11.01 -4.98 1.67
N VAL A 190 10.92 -3.65 1.59
CA VAL A 190 10.14 -2.88 2.59
C VAL A 190 8.65 -3.20 2.55
N ILE A 191 8.05 -3.32 1.36
CA ILE A 191 6.62 -3.64 1.24
C ILE A 191 6.33 -5.09 1.68
N PRO A 192 7.05 -6.12 1.21
CA PRO A 192 6.87 -7.48 1.70
C PRO A 192 7.07 -7.62 3.21
N VAL A 193 8.14 -7.02 3.73
CA VAL A 193 8.47 -7.04 5.17
C VAL A 193 7.39 -6.30 5.96
N SER A 194 6.89 -5.17 5.47
CA SER A 194 5.81 -4.45 6.15
C SER A 194 4.48 -5.18 6.17
N LYS A 195 4.18 -6.00 5.16
CA LYS A 195 3.02 -6.90 5.20
C LYS A 195 3.22 -8.06 6.18
N ALA A 196 4.46 -8.46 6.45
CA ALA A 196 4.77 -9.56 7.37
C ALA A 196 4.78 -9.11 8.85
N PHE A 197 4.97 -7.82 9.13
CA PHE A 197 5.00 -7.28 10.49
C PHE A 197 3.59 -7.05 11.07
N LYS A 198 3.45 -7.31 12.38
CA LYS A 198 2.17 -7.33 13.09
C LYS A 198 1.42 -5.98 13.00
N PRO A 199 0.08 -6.00 12.85
CA PRO A 199 -0.77 -4.82 12.66
C PRO A 199 -0.87 -3.88 13.88
N ASN A 200 -0.09 -4.11 14.94
CA ASN A 200 -0.08 -3.31 16.16
C ASN A 200 1.16 -2.38 16.28
N GLN A 201 2.08 -2.40 15.31
CA GLN A 201 3.15 -1.41 15.26
C GLN A 201 2.66 -0.11 14.62
N SER A 202 3.04 1.02 15.24
CA SER A 202 2.62 2.35 14.82
C SER A 202 3.05 2.59 13.37
N ILE A 203 2.13 3.14 12.58
CA ILE A 203 2.39 3.60 11.20
C ILE A 203 3.65 4.49 11.13
N GLY A 204 3.99 5.17 12.23
CA GLY A 204 5.22 5.94 12.40
C GLY A 204 6.52 5.12 12.30
N ALA A 205 6.54 3.87 12.75
CA ALA A 205 7.71 2.99 12.59
C ALA A 205 7.93 2.63 11.11
N TYR A 206 6.86 2.46 10.33
CA TYR A 206 6.95 2.20 8.89
C TYR A 206 7.48 3.39 8.11
N THR A 207 6.98 4.59 8.40
CA THR A 207 7.50 5.81 7.79
C THR A 207 8.96 6.03 8.18
N LEU A 208 9.33 5.74 9.44
CA LEU A 208 10.73 5.80 9.88
C LEU A 208 11.62 4.79 9.16
N ILE A 209 11.21 3.54 8.98
CA ILE A 209 12.01 2.54 8.27
C ILE A 209 12.18 2.93 6.80
N ILE A 210 11.14 3.44 6.14
CA ILE A 210 11.23 3.93 4.76
C ILE A 210 12.17 5.13 4.68
N ILE A 211 12.04 6.11 5.57
CA ILE A 211 12.89 7.32 5.61
C ILE A 211 14.34 6.94 5.93
N ILE A 212 14.56 6.06 6.91
CA ILE A 212 15.89 5.57 7.29
C ILE A 212 16.52 4.78 6.14
N ALA A 213 15.78 3.92 5.46
CA ALA A 213 16.27 3.20 4.29
C ALA A 213 16.60 4.17 3.14
N PHE A 214 15.74 5.16 2.89
CA PHE A 214 15.95 6.17 1.85
C PHE A 214 17.18 7.04 2.10
N ILE A 215 17.46 7.39 3.36
CA ILE A 215 18.61 8.22 3.74
C ILE A 215 19.91 7.41 3.87
N LEU A 216 19.85 6.20 4.45
CA LEU A 216 21.05 5.42 4.75
C LEU A 216 21.53 4.55 3.58
N LEU A 217 20.65 4.02 2.72
CA LEU A 217 21.10 3.14 1.63
C LEU A 217 22.03 3.86 0.64
N PRO A 218 21.73 5.07 0.16
CA PRO A 218 22.64 5.81 -0.71
C PRO A 218 24.00 6.05 -0.04
N GLY A 219 24.00 6.40 1.25
CA GLY A 219 25.21 6.66 2.04
C GLY A 219 26.04 5.40 2.34
N ILE A 220 25.40 4.25 2.57
CA ILE A 220 26.08 2.97 2.80
C ILE A 220 26.65 2.43 1.49
N ILE A 221 25.90 2.52 0.38
CA ILE A 221 26.38 2.08 -0.93
C ILE A 221 27.58 2.92 -1.35
N THR A 222 27.51 4.24 -1.26
CA THR A 222 28.65 5.11 -1.56
C THR A 222 29.86 4.81 -0.67
N LYS A 223 29.68 4.57 0.63
CA LYS A 223 30.80 4.32 1.55
C LYS A 223 31.40 2.91 1.48
N VAL A 224 30.60 1.91 1.13
CA VAL A 224 31.05 0.51 0.96
C VAL A 224 31.73 0.31 -0.38
N PHE A 225 31.31 1.05 -1.40
CA PHE A 225 31.80 0.91 -2.77
C PHE A 225 32.71 2.05 -3.26
N SER A 226 32.94 3.09 -2.44
CA SER A 226 33.97 4.11 -2.68
C SER A 226 35.34 3.45 -2.69
N GLY A 227 35.92 3.28 -3.88
CA GLY A 227 37.16 2.55 -4.08
C GLY A 227 37.13 1.62 -5.30
N ASN A 228 35.96 1.37 -5.88
CA ASN A 228 35.84 0.66 -7.15
C ASN A 228 35.30 1.60 -8.24
N GLU A 229 36.19 2.07 -9.13
CA GLU A 229 35.88 3.03 -10.20
C GLU A 229 34.70 2.56 -11.10
N PHE A 230 34.55 1.25 -11.29
CA PHE A 230 33.45 0.67 -12.06
C PHE A 230 32.09 0.85 -11.35
N ILE A 231 32.07 0.76 -10.02
CA ILE A 231 30.85 0.91 -9.23
C ILE A 231 30.50 2.37 -9.05
N GLU A 232 31.48 3.27 -8.95
CA GLU A 232 31.23 4.72 -8.99
C GLU A 232 30.66 5.19 -10.35
N GLN A 233 31.16 4.65 -11.47
CA GLN A 233 30.59 4.93 -12.79
C GLN A 233 29.17 4.38 -12.95
N LEU A 234 28.90 3.18 -12.41
CA LEU A 234 27.55 2.62 -12.39
C LEU A 234 26.62 3.36 -11.41
N TYR A 235 27.12 3.88 -10.29
CA TYR A 235 26.28 4.56 -9.30
C TYR A 235 25.93 5.99 -9.72
N ASN A 236 26.87 6.70 -10.35
CA ASN A 236 26.65 8.03 -10.91
C ASN A 236 25.98 8.00 -12.29
N GLY A 237 25.66 6.79 -12.79
CA GLY A 237 24.99 6.59 -14.05
C GLY A 237 23.52 7.01 -14.02
N ARG A 238 23.04 7.50 -15.16
CA ARG A 238 21.65 7.86 -15.41
C ARG A 238 21.03 6.84 -16.35
N VAL A 239 19.86 6.33 -15.99
CA VAL A 239 19.15 5.33 -16.79
C VAL A 239 17.78 5.85 -17.19
N ASN A 240 17.50 5.79 -18.49
CA ASN A 240 16.16 6.04 -19.01
C ASN A 240 15.35 4.75 -18.85
N MET A 241 14.61 4.64 -17.74
CA MET A 241 13.78 3.46 -17.44
C MET A 241 12.61 3.28 -18.42
N ILE A 242 12.15 4.38 -19.01
CA ILE A 242 11.08 4.37 -20.01
C ILE A 242 11.57 5.09 -21.27
N PRO A 243 12.46 4.47 -22.05
CA PRO A 243 13.11 5.14 -23.18
C PRO A 243 12.21 5.22 -24.41
N ASN A 244 11.10 4.46 -24.44
CA ASN A 244 10.14 4.46 -25.55
C ASN A 244 8.72 4.09 -25.11
N ILE A 245 7.78 4.31 -26.04
CA ILE A 245 6.36 4.04 -25.82
C ILE A 245 6.05 2.55 -25.61
N ILE A 246 6.85 1.65 -26.19
CA ILE A 246 6.65 0.20 -26.05
C ILE A 246 6.90 -0.21 -24.60
N ILE A 247 7.99 0.25 -24.00
CA ILE A 247 8.34 -0.03 -22.60
C ILE A 247 7.32 0.61 -21.66
N PHE A 248 6.84 1.81 -21.97
CA PHE A 248 5.74 2.44 -21.22
C PHE A 248 4.47 1.57 -21.22
N ILE A 249 4.07 1.07 -22.40
CA ILE A 249 2.92 0.16 -22.53
C ILE A 249 3.16 -1.14 -21.75
N ILE A 250 4.37 -1.70 -21.77
CA ILE A 250 4.72 -2.89 -20.97
C ILE A 250 4.51 -2.60 -19.48
N TYR A 251 5.04 -1.51 -18.94
CA TYR A 251 4.83 -1.13 -17.53
C TYR A 251 3.33 -0.97 -17.19
N LEU A 252 2.55 -0.38 -18.09
CA LEU A 252 1.09 -0.26 -17.91
C LEU A 252 0.37 -1.62 -17.93
N ILE A 253 0.84 -2.59 -18.72
CA ILE A 253 0.24 -3.93 -18.83
C ILE A 253 0.71 -4.85 -17.70
N VAL A 254 1.90 -4.65 -17.14
CA VAL A 254 2.44 -5.47 -16.04
C VAL A 254 1.52 -5.47 -14.82
N VAL A 255 1.00 -4.30 -14.43
CA VAL A 255 0.10 -4.17 -13.28
C VAL A 255 -1.20 -5.01 -13.43
N PRO A 256 -2.02 -4.83 -14.49
CA PRO A 256 -3.22 -5.65 -14.69
C PRO A 256 -2.89 -7.13 -14.91
N THR A 257 -1.78 -7.45 -15.58
CA THR A 257 -1.35 -8.85 -15.76
C THR A 257 -1.02 -9.51 -14.42
N CYS A 258 -0.26 -8.84 -13.54
CA CYS A 258 0.01 -9.33 -12.20
C CYS A 258 -1.27 -9.45 -11.36
N ILE A 259 -2.21 -8.50 -11.46
CA ILE A 259 -3.51 -8.60 -10.79
C ILE A 259 -4.28 -9.82 -11.27
N PHE A 260 -4.32 -10.05 -12.59
CA PHE A 260 -4.97 -11.22 -13.19
C PHE A 260 -4.30 -12.52 -12.75
N LEU A 261 -2.96 -12.58 -12.77
CA LEU A 261 -2.20 -13.74 -12.33
C LEU A 261 -2.43 -14.04 -10.85
N LYS A 262 -2.44 -13.00 -9.99
CA LYS A 262 -2.81 -13.14 -8.58
C LYS A 262 -4.23 -13.66 -8.42
N ALA A 263 -5.19 -13.16 -9.20
CA ALA A 263 -6.56 -13.64 -9.17
C ALA A 263 -6.68 -15.10 -9.63
N TYR A 264 -5.92 -15.49 -10.65
CA TYR A 264 -5.87 -16.86 -11.16
C TYR A 264 -5.26 -17.83 -10.13
N ILE A 265 -4.10 -17.49 -9.56
CA ILE A 265 -3.44 -18.25 -8.49
C ILE A 265 -4.37 -18.39 -7.27
N ARG A 266 -5.15 -17.33 -6.96
CA ARG A 266 -6.18 -17.33 -5.91
C ARG A 266 -7.42 -18.16 -6.25
N LYS A 267 -7.75 -18.35 -7.52
CA LYS A 267 -8.93 -19.13 -7.96
C LYS A 267 -8.62 -20.63 -8.05
N LEU A 268 -7.37 -20.98 -8.36
CA LEU A 268 -6.82 -22.35 -8.28
C LEU A 268 -6.68 -22.89 -6.84
N LEU A 269 -7.35 -22.25 -5.89
CA LEU A 269 -7.41 -22.54 -4.45
C LEU A 269 -8.83 -22.88 -3.97
N ARG A 270 -9.81 -23.00 -4.88
CA ARG A 270 -11.05 -23.73 -4.59
C ARG A 270 -10.85 -25.22 -4.81
#